data_AF-X1DWB8-F1
#
_entry.id   AF-X1DWB8-F1
#
_cell.length_a   1.000
_cell.length_b   1.000
_cell.length_c   1.000
_cell.angle_alpha   90.00
_cell.angle_beta   90.00
_cell.angle_gamma   90.00
#
_symmetry.space_group_name_H-M   'P 1'
#
loop_
_entity.id
_entity.type
_entity.pdbx_description
1 polymer ?
#
loop_
_entity_poly.entity_id
_entity_poly.type
_entity_poly.pdbx_seq_one_letter_code
_entity_poly.pdbx_strand_id
1 'polypeptide(L)'
;LNGCECEPYITSDHRVMLEYGKKVLSGLSIVRKVLSPDTTYIAIEDNKPDAIDHLKSLIVAMGFKEDFKIIPLKSKYPMGAEKTLIGTILNREVPIGGLPLDVGVVVHNVSTAKAIYDAIFEGKPFVERVVTVTGAVKNPKNLLVRLGIPLRSLIDYCGGIDGKASEVILGGPMMGISQPDLDFPVTKGTSCVLVQESRPIR
;
A
#
# COMPACT_ATOMS: atom_id res chain seq x y z
N LEU A 1 -9.27 -7.20 -1.88
CA LEU A 1 -8.07 -6.62 -1.25
C LEU A 1 -7.09 -6.22 -2.36
N ASN A 2 -6.71 -4.96 -2.39
CA ASN A 2 -5.75 -4.40 -3.32
C ASN A 2 -4.36 -4.40 -2.67
N GLY A 3 -3.49 -5.30 -3.12
CA GLY A 3 -2.05 -5.34 -2.82
C GLY A 3 -1.18 -4.97 -4.02
N CYS A 4 -1.76 -4.35 -5.05
CA CYS A 4 -1.00 -3.82 -6.18
C CYS A 4 -0.34 -2.49 -5.78
N GLU A 5 0.97 -2.40 -5.99
CA GLU A 5 1.79 -1.25 -5.64
C GLU A 5 2.57 -0.85 -6.89
N CYS A 6 1.86 -0.17 -7.80
CA CYS A 6 2.32 0.09 -9.18
C CYS A 6 3.05 1.43 -9.35
N GLU A 7 3.07 2.27 -8.32
CA GLU A 7 3.87 3.50 -8.30
C GLU A 7 5.36 3.15 -8.19
N PRO A 8 6.22 3.65 -9.07
CA PRO A 8 7.66 3.40 -8.98
C PRO A 8 8.22 3.79 -7.60
N TYR A 9 9.27 3.10 -7.18
CA TYR A 9 9.95 3.24 -5.89
C TYR A 9 9.21 2.72 -4.66
N ILE A 10 7.88 2.71 -4.65
CA ILE A 10 7.12 2.37 -3.44
C ILE A 10 7.13 0.84 -3.22
N THR A 11 7.43 0.43 -1.99
CA THR A 11 7.45 -0.99 -1.56
C THR A 11 6.78 -1.19 -0.19
N SER A 12 6.06 -0.18 0.30
CA SER A 12 5.46 -0.14 1.63
C SER A 12 4.42 -1.24 1.84
N ASP A 13 3.52 -1.42 0.88
CA ASP A 13 2.46 -2.43 0.94
C ASP A 13 3.03 -3.82 0.68
N HIS A 14 4.07 -3.95 -0.15
CA HIS A 14 4.85 -5.19 -0.28
C HIS A 14 5.38 -5.66 1.07
N ARG A 15 6.02 -4.77 1.85
CA ARG A 15 6.48 -5.09 3.21
C ARG A 15 5.33 -5.37 4.18
N VAL A 16 4.18 -4.72 4.02
CA VAL A 16 3.01 -5.05 4.84
C VAL A 16 2.55 -6.50 4.59
N MET A 17 2.54 -6.96 3.35
CA MET A 17 2.16 -8.33 3.01
C MET A 17 3.13 -9.38 3.55
N LEU A 18 4.44 -9.09 3.56
CA LEU A 18 5.47 -10.02 4.01
C LEU A 18 5.60 -10.06 5.54
N GLU A 19 5.70 -8.91 6.21
CA GLU A 19 5.91 -8.86 7.66
C GLU A 19 4.62 -9.05 8.46
N TYR A 20 3.49 -8.61 7.90
CA TYR A 20 2.20 -8.59 8.60
C TYR A 20 1.13 -9.42 7.90
N GLY A 21 1.50 -10.36 7.02
CA GLY A 21 0.56 -11.17 6.23
C GLY A 21 -0.54 -11.83 7.07
N LYS A 22 -0.21 -12.37 8.25
CA LYS A 22 -1.22 -12.94 9.18
C LYS A 22 -2.26 -11.89 9.62
N LYS A 23 -1.79 -10.70 10.00
CA LYS A 23 -2.67 -9.59 10.41
C LYS A 23 -3.52 -9.11 9.24
N VAL A 24 -2.93 -9.00 8.04
CA VAL A 24 -3.64 -8.63 6.81
C VAL A 24 -4.79 -9.60 6.52
N LEU A 25 -4.52 -10.91 6.54
CA LEU A 25 -5.53 -11.94 6.26
C LEU A 25 -6.60 -12.02 7.35
N SER A 26 -6.24 -11.94 8.63
CA SER A 26 -7.20 -11.89 9.73
C SER A 26 -8.07 -10.64 9.69
N GLY A 27 -7.49 -9.47 9.37
CA GLY A 27 -8.24 -8.23 9.18
C GLY A 27 -9.19 -8.30 7.98
N LEU A 28 -8.75 -8.89 6.86
CA LEU A 28 -9.60 -9.16 5.71
C LEU A 28 -10.74 -10.13 6.05
N SER A 29 -10.49 -11.14 6.89
CA SER A 29 -11.52 -12.09 7.35
C SER A 29 -12.63 -11.37 8.15
N ILE A 30 -12.27 -10.40 8.98
CA ILE A 30 -13.25 -9.54 9.67
C ILE A 30 -14.11 -8.79 8.65
N VAL A 31 -13.48 -8.12 7.67
CA VAL A 31 -14.21 -7.38 6.63
C VAL A 31 -15.17 -8.31 5.88
N ARG A 32 -14.70 -9.49 5.50
CA ARG A 32 -15.50 -10.52 4.83
C ARG A 32 -16.70 -10.94 5.69
N LYS A 33 -16.52 -11.11 7.01
CA LYS A 33 -17.63 -11.47 7.92
C LYS A 33 -18.69 -10.37 8.02
N VAL A 34 -18.28 -9.11 8.00
CA VAL A 34 -19.20 -7.96 8.10
C VAL A 34 -19.95 -7.75 6.79
N LEU A 35 -19.25 -7.79 5.66
CA LEU A 35 -19.83 -7.47 4.34
C LEU A 35 -20.47 -8.68 3.66
N SER A 36 -20.11 -9.90 4.06
CA SER A 36 -20.57 -11.18 3.46
C SER A 36 -20.52 -11.19 1.92
N PRO A 37 -19.37 -10.87 1.28
CA PRO A 37 -19.28 -10.87 -0.17
C PRO A 37 -19.32 -12.29 -0.74
N ASP A 38 -19.81 -12.42 -1.98
CA ASP A 38 -19.84 -13.71 -2.70
C ASP A 38 -18.44 -14.28 -2.94
N THR A 39 -17.45 -13.42 -3.17
CA THR A 39 -16.05 -13.82 -3.37
C THR A 39 -15.11 -12.72 -2.90
N THR A 40 -14.02 -13.11 -2.24
CA THR A 40 -12.97 -12.19 -1.81
C THR A 40 -11.68 -12.44 -2.58
N TYR A 41 -11.29 -11.47 -3.41
CA TYR A 41 -10.03 -11.51 -4.16
C TYR A 41 -8.92 -10.77 -3.42
N ILE A 42 -7.69 -11.27 -3.52
CA ILE A 42 -6.46 -10.58 -3.10
C ILE A 42 -5.63 -10.39 -4.35
N ALA A 43 -5.58 -9.17 -4.86
CA ALA A 43 -4.85 -8.83 -6.06
C ALA A 43 -3.43 -8.39 -5.72
N ILE A 44 -2.42 -8.99 -6.37
CA ILE A 44 -1.01 -8.70 -6.14
C ILE A 44 -0.32 -8.67 -7.50
N GLU A 45 0.63 -7.77 -7.69
CA GLU A 45 1.41 -7.74 -8.93
C GLU A 45 2.34 -8.95 -9.04
N ASP A 46 2.46 -9.48 -10.26
CA ASP A 46 3.26 -10.67 -10.59
C ASP A 46 4.77 -10.48 -10.39
N ASN A 47 5.24 -9.24 -10.32
CA ASN A 47 6.61 -8.90 -9.95
C ASN A 47 6.91 -9.04 -8.44
N LYS A 48 5.94 -9.44 -7.62
CA LYS A 48 6.09 -9.71 -6.17
C LYS A 48 5.79 -11.19 -5.85
N PRO A 49 6.52 -12.15 -6.45
CA PRO A 49 6.25 -13.58 -6.26
C PRO A 49 6.40 -14.03 -4.81
N ASP A 50 7.33 -13.41 -4.07
CA ASP A 50 7.55 -13.65 -2.64
C ASP A 50 6.32 -13.33 -1.79
N ALA A 51 5.65 -12.21 -2.05
CA ALA A 51 4.41 -11.83 -1.36
C ALA A 51 3.25 -12.77 -1.71
N ILE A 52 3.16 -13.17 -2.99
CA ILE A 52 2.16 -14.13 -3.46
C ILE A 52 2.32 -15.46 -2.75
N ASP A 53 3.53 -16.02 -2.74
CA ASP A 53 3.81 -17.33 -2.16
C ASP A 53 3.67 -17.32 -0.64
N HIS A 54 4.12 -16.24 0.01
CA HIS A 54 3.95 -16.04 1.44
C HIS A 54 2.47 -16.03 1.84
N LEU A 55 1.65 -15.20 1.18
CA LEU A 55 0.22 -15.12 1.49
C LEU A 55 -0.54 -16.39 1.12
N LYS A 56 -0.20 -17.09 0.03
CA LYS A 56 -0.77 -18.42 -0.28
C LYS A 56 -0.51 -19.40 0.86
N SER A 57 0.73 -19.45 1.34
CA SER A 57 1.13 -20.34 2.43
C SER A 57 0.37 -20.03 3.71
N LEU A 58 0.23 -18.75 4.05
CA LEU A 58 -0.56 -18.32 5.21
C LEU A 58 -2.04 -18.62 5.07
N ILE A 59 -2.64 -18.44 3.90
CA ILE A 59 -4.05 -18.78 3.63
C ILE A 59 -4.32 -20.25 3.94
N VAL A 60 -3.43 -21.15 3.50
CA VAL A 60 -3.54 -22.59 3.79
C VAL A 60 -3.36 -22.84 5.28
N ALA A 61 -2.30 -22.29 5.90
CA ALA A 61 -1.99 -22.52 7.31
C ALA A 61 -3.06 -21.99 8.27
N MET A 62 -3.78 -20.94 7.88
CA MET A 62 -4.85 -20.31 8.67
C MET A 62 -6.24 -20.86 8.36
N GLY A 63 -6.37 -21.80 7.40
CA GLY A 63 -7.66 -22.39 7.02
C GLY A 63 -8.56 -21.49 6.16
N PHE A 64 -8.02 -20.47 5.50
CA PHE A 64 -8.77 -19.51 4.69
C PHE A 64 -8.84 -19.87 3.20
N LYS A 65 -8.55 -21.13 2.83
CA LYS A 65 -8.45 -21.56 1.43
C LYS A 65 -9.74 -21.33 0.63
N GLU A 66 -10.89 -21.50 1.27
CA GLU A 66 -12.21 -21.28 0.65
C GLU A 66 -12.67 -19.81 0.74
N ASP A 67 -12.01 -18.99 1.56
CA ASP A 67 -12.40 -17.61 1.79
C ASP A 67 -11.74 -16.64 0.79
N PHE A 68 -10.48 -16.88 0.43
CA PHE A 68 -9.65 -15.93 -0.30
C PHE A 68 -9.04 -16.50 -1.58
N LYS A 69 -9.15 -15.74 -2.67
CA LYS A 69 -8.52 -16.07 -3.96
C LYS A 69 -7.42 -15.06 -4.29
N ILE A 70 -6.17 -15.52 -4.33
CA ILE A 70 -5.05 -14.67 -4.78
C ILE A 70 -5.04 -14.61 -6.31
N ILE A 71 -5.03 -13.40 -6.86
CA ILE A 71 -4.98 -13.12 -8.29
C ILE A 71 -3.69 -12.35 -8.60
N PRO A 72 -2.67 -13.00 -9.16
CA PRO A 72 -1.52 -12.32 -9.72
C PRO A 72 -1.95 -11.47 -10.92
N LEU A 73 -1.51 -10.21 -10.97
CA LEU A 73 -1.80 -9.27 -12.05
C LEU A 73 -0.52 -8.75 -12.67
N LYS A 74 -0.54 -8.47 -13.98
CA LYS A 74 0.62 -7.93 -14.68
C LYS A 74 1.06 -6.60 -14.07
N SER A 75 2.31 -6.49 -13.64
CA SER A 75 2.88 -5.24 -13.14
C SER A 75 2.91 -4.15 -14.20
N LYS A 76 1.90 -3.28 -14.23
CA LYS A 76 1.78 -2.15 -15.17
C LYS A 76 1.03 -1.00 -14.50
N TYR A 77 1.53 0.23 -14.57
CA TYR A 77 0.74 1.38 -14.13
C TYR A 77 -0.47 1.59 -15.08
N PRO A 78 -1.70 1.86 -14.59
CA PRO A 78 -2.12 2.03 -13.19
C PRO A 78 -2.92 0.82 -12.62
N MET A 79 -2.34 -0.39 -12.58
CA MET A 79 -3.04 -1.60 -12.08
C MET A 79 -3.60 -1.46 -10.66
N GLY A 80 -2.96 -0.67 -9.81
CA GLY A 80 -3.43 -0.39 -8.44
C GLY A 80 -4.63 0.57 -8.36
N ALA A 81 -5.01 1.24 -9.46
CA ALA A 81 -6.19 2.09 -9.47
C ALA A 81 -7.47 1.25 -9.38
N GLU A 82 -8.38 1.66 -8.50
CA GLU A 82 -9.54 0.85 -8.12
C GLU A 82 -10.43 0.45 -9.31
N LYS A 83 -10.71 1.38 -10.22
CA LYS A 83 -11.51 1.11 -11.42
C LYS A 83 -10.82 0.14 -12.38
N THR A 84 -9.51 0.29 -12.57
CA THR A 84 -8.69 -0.62 -13.39
C THR A 84 -8.66 -2.02 -12.79
N LEU A 85 -8.53 -2.12 -11.47
CA LEU A 85 -8.51 -3.38 -10.74
C LEU A 85 -9.83 -4.15 -10.91
N ILE A 86 -10.96 -3.46 -10.73
CA ILE A 86 -12.30 -4.03 -10.89
C ILE A 86 -12.52 -4.52 -12.32
N GLY A 87 -12.19 -3.69 -13.32
CA GLY A 87 -12.29 -4.09 -14.73
C GLY A 87 -11.44 -5.30 -15.05
N THR A 88 -10.21 -5.37 -14.53
CA THR A 88 -9.28 -6.47 -14.83
C THR A 88 -9.70 -7.79 -14.20
N ILE A 89 -10.19 -7.78 -12.96
CA ILE A 89 -10.51 -9.01 -12.21
C ILE A 89 -11.93 -9.50 -12.53
N LEU A 90 -12.89 -8.57 -12.62
CA LEU A 90 -14.33 -8.89 -12.67
C LEU A 90 -14.95 -8.62 -14.03
N ASN A 91 -14.21 -8.01 -14.96
CA ASN A 91 -14.74 -7.54 -16.24
C ASN A 91 -15.98 -6.63 -16.06
N ARG A 92 -15.94 -5.76 -15.03
CA ARG A 92 -16.98 -4.78 -14.72
C ARG A 92 -16.42 -3.37 -14.88
N GLU A 93 -17.18 -2.49 -15.51
CA GLU A 93 -16.79 -1.09 -15.69
C GLU A 93 -17.50 -0.22 -14.65
N VAL A 94 -16.72 0.52 -13.86
CA VAL A 94 -17.26 1.51 -12.91
C VAL A 94 -17.63 2.77 -13.70
N PRO A 95 -18.88 3.27 -13.61
CA PRO A 95 -19.31 4.46 -14.33
C PRO A 95 -18.40 5.67 -14.09
N ILE A 96 -18.37 6.59 -15.06
CA ILE A 96 -17.70 7.89 -14.90
C ILE A 96 -18.38 8.64 -13.74
N GLY A 97 -17.60 9.16 -12.80
CA GLY A 97 -18.12 9.77 -11.56
C GLY A 97 -18.71 8.79 -10.54
N GLY A 98 -18.97 7.54 -10.94
CA GLY A 98 -19.46 6.48 -10.05
C GLY A 98 -18.38 5.92 -9.13
N LEU A 99 -18.86 5.21 -8.11
CA LEU A 99 -18.09 4.50 -7.09
C LEU A 99 -18.09 2.98 -7.38
N PRO A 100 -17.07 2.25 -6.91
CA PRO A 100 -17.02 0.78 -6.93
C PRO A 100 -18.29 0.10 -6.41
N LEU A 101 -18.96 0.73 -5.44
CA LEU A 101 -20.21 0.22 -4.88
C LEU A 101 -21.33 0.15 -5.92
N ASP A 102 -21.33 1.04 -6.92
CA ASP A 102 -22.31 1.07 -8.01
C ASP A 102 -22.24 -0.19 -8.90
N VAL A 103 -21.12 -0.93 -8.83
CA VAL A 103 -20.95 -2.23 -9.49
C VAL A 103 -20.85 -3.40 -8.51
N GLY A 104 -21.27 -3.17 -7.26
CA GLY A 104 -21.33 -4.17 -6.20
C GLY A 104 -19.95 -4.63 -5.69
N VAL A 105 -18.96 -3.73 -5.69
CA VAL A 105 -17.59 -4.06 -5.27
C VAL A 105 -17.12 -3.11 -4.18
N VAL A 106 -16.39 -3.67 -3.20
CA VAL A 106 -15.66 -2.91 -2.19
C VAL A 106 -14.18 -3.27 -2.31
N VAL A 107 -13.31 -2.25 -2.41
CA VAL A 107 -11.87 -2.45 -2.44
C VAL A 107 -11.24 -1.83 -1.19
N HIS A 108 -10.40 -2.61 -0.53
CA HIS A 108 -9.57 -2.15 0.57
C HIS A 108 -8.11 -2.41 0.26
N ASN A 109 -7.24 -1.49 0.66
CA ASN A 109 -5.79 -1.66 0.60
C ASN A 109 -5.29 -2.65 1.69
N VAL A 110 -4.15 -3.30 1.46
CA VAL A 110 -3.52 -4.24 2.42
C VAL A 110 -3.25 -3.61 3.79
N SER A 111 -2.75 -2.38 3.83
CA SER A 111 -2.50 -1.62 5.06
C SER A 111 -3.79 -1.34 5.83
N THR A 112 -4.90 -1.11 5.13
CA THR A 112 -6.23 -0.96 5.75
C THR A 112 -6.68 -2.25 6.43
N ALA A 113 -6.51 -3.41 5.78
CA ALA A 113 -6.85 -4.70 6.39
C ALA A 113 -6.01 -4.97 7.65
N LYS A 114 -4.70 -4.69 7.61
CA LYS A 114 -3.84 -4.78 8.81
C LYS A 114 -4.31 -3.84 9.92
N ALA A 115 -4.69 -2.60 9.60
CA ALA A 115 -5.20 -1.65 10.59
C ALA A 115 -6.52 -2.11 11.24
N ILE A 116 -7.40 -2.77 10.48
CA ILE A 116 -8.64 -3.36 11.01
C ILE A 116 -8.31 -4.47 12.02
N TYR A 117 -7.33 -5.32 11.71
CA TYR A 117 -6.85 -6.33 12.66
C TYR A 117 -6.35 -5.69 13.96
N ASP A 118 -5.46 -4.70 13.85
CA ASP A 118 -4.89 -4.03 15.02
C ASP A 118 -5.99 -3.38 15.88
N ALA A 119 -6.98 -2.75 15.27
CA ALA A 119 -8.08 -2.11 15.98
C ALA A 119 -8.95 -3.11 16.75
N ILE A 120 -9.23 -4.28 16.17
CA ILE A 120 -10.19 -5.24 16.74
C ILE A 120 -9.51 -6.23 17.69
N PHE A 121 -8.37 -6.79 17.30
CA PHE A 121 -7.68 -7.80 18.10
C PHE A 121 -6.72 -7.19 19.12
N GLU A 122 -6.09 -6.06 18.80
CA GLU A 122 -5.09 -5.44 19.68
C GLU A 122 -5.62 -4.20 20.40
N GLY A 123 -6.85 -3.75 20.10
CA GLY A 123 -7.39 -2.49 20.61
C GLY A 123 -6.56 -1.27 20.21
N LYS A 124 -5.73 -1.40 19.17
CA LYS A 124 -4.75 -0.40 18.76
C LYS A 124 -5.36 0.49 17.67
N PRO A 125 -5.55 1.80 17.91
CA PRO A 125 -6.00 2.72 16.88
C PRO A 125 -4.95 2.88 15.78
N PHE A 126 -5.34 3.39 14.62
CA PHE A 126 -4.42 3.63 13.51
C PHE A 126 -3.48 4.80 13.81
N VAL A 127 -2.35 4.49 14.44
CA VAL A 127 -1.35 5.46 14.93
C VAL A 127 0.00 5.32 14.25
N GLU A 128 0.17 4.30 13.41
CA GLU A 128 1.40 4.03 12.69
C GLU A 128 1.11 3.40 11.32
N ARG A 129 2.03 3.59 10.38
CA ARG A 129 1.99 2.93 9.08
C ARG A 129 3.39 2.64 8.55
N VAL A 130 3.49 1.71 7.61
CA VAL A 130 4.72 1.50 6.85
C VAL A 130 4.83 2.59 5.79
N VAL A 131 6.02 3.17 5.68
CA VAL A 131 6.36 4.24 4.72
C VAL A 131 7.66 3.90 4.02
N THR A 132 7.66 3.95 2.70
CA THR A 132 8.90 3.87 1.91
C THR A 132 9.61 5.21 1.94
N VAL A 133 10.88 5.26 2.34
CA VAL A 133 11.75 6.44 2.24
C VAL A 133 12.86 6.11 1.25
N THR A 134 12.92 6.84 0.15
CA THR A 134 13.73 6.43 -1.02
C THR A 134 14.11 7.59 -1.93
N GLY A 135 14.82 7.29 -3.02
CA GLY A 135 15.42 8.27 -3.92
C GLY A 135 16.79 8.73 -3.42
N ALA A 136 17.05 10.04 -3.46
CA ALA A 136 18.30 10.67 -3.07
C ALA A 136 18.43 10.80 -1.54
N VAL A 137 18.40 9.66 -0.85
CA VAL A 137 18.69 9.51 0.58
C VAL A 137 19.78 8.47 0.77
N LYS A 138 20.64 8.63 1.78
CA LYS A 138 21.83 7.75 1.93
C LYS A 138 21.47 6.28 2.17
N ASN A 139 20.42 6.01 2.93
CA ASN A 139 19.99 4.66 3.28
C ASN A 139 18.47 4.51 3.06
N PRO A 140 18.01 4.27 1.81
CA PRO A 140 16.61 3.99 1.51
C PRO A 140 16.06 2.79 2.29
N LYS A 141 14.88 2.93 2.90
CA LYS A 141 14.27 1.91 3.75
C LYS A 141 12.74 1.98 3.74
N ASN A 142 12.10 0.88 4.11
CA ASN A 142 10.71 0.90 4.57
C ASN A 142 10.71 1.01 6.10
N LEU A 143 9.96 1.97 6.63
CA LEU A 143 9.92 2.29 8.05
C LEU A 143 8.50 2.16 8.59
N LEU A 144 8.34 1.50 9.75
CA LEU A 144 7.11 1.60 10.53
C LEU A 144 7.16 2.89 11.35
N VAL A 145 6.35 3.88 10.99
CA VAL A 145 6.43 5.24 11.55
C VAL A 145 5.11 5.64 12.20
N ARG A 146 5.20 6.43 13.28
CA ARG A 146 4.02 7.04 13.91
C ARG A 146 3.49 8.18 13.05
N LEU A 147 2.17 8.30 13.00
CA LEU A 147 1.52 9.46 12.39
C LEU A 147 1.88 10.71 13.19
N GLY A 148 2.13 11.83 12.49
CA GLY A 148 2.54 13.10 13.09
C GLY A 148 4.04 13.35 13.13
N ILE A 149 4.88 12.32 12.91
CA ILE A 149 6.34 12.53 12.81
C ILE A 149 6.66 13.41 11.59
N PRO A 150 7.53 14.43 11.70
CA PRO A 150 7.96 15.24 10.56
C PRO A 150 8.65 14.42 9.45
N LEU A 151 8.49 14.80 8.19
CA LEU A 151 9.19 14.15 7.06
C LEU A 151 10.71 14.23 7.23
N ARG A 152 11.21 15.35 7.75
CA ARG A 152 12.63 15.56 8.07
C ARG A 152 13.19 14.43 8.93
N SER A 153 12.45 14.00 9.96
CA SER A 153 12.89 12.94 10.85
C SER A 153 13.04 11.60 10.16
N LEU A 154 12.19 11.30 9.16
CA LEU A 154 12.30 10.08 8.35
C LEU A 154 13.55 10.14 7.47
N ILE A 155 13.80 11.28 6.83
CA ILE A 155 14.97 11.52 5.97
C ILE A 155 16.27 11.43 6.78
N ASP A 156 16.31 12.09 7.94
CA ASP A 156 17.46 12.08 8.85
C ASP A 156 17.75 10.66 9.38
N TYR A 157 16.70 9.89 9.70
CA TYR A 157 16.84 8.48 10.08
C TYR A 157 17.43 7.63 8.95
N CYS A 158 17.15 7.98 7.70
CA CYS A 158 17.77 7.39 6.51
C CYS A 158 19.18 7.92 6.22
N GLY A 159 19.78 8.73 7.10
CA GLY A 159 21.13 9.28 6.96
C GLY A 159 21.19 10.64 6.27
N GLY A 160 20.04 11.27 6.07
CA GLY A 160 19.91 12.55 5.39
C GLY A 160 19.80 12.41 3.86
N ILE A 161 19.57 13.55 3.24
CA ILE A 161 19.59 13.70 1.78
C ILE A 161 21.00 13.40 1.26
N ASP A 162 21.05 12.65 0.16
CA ASP A 162 22.28 12.42 -0.60
C ASP A 162 22.30 13.31 -1.85
N GLY A 163 23.47 13.81 -2.24
CA GLY A 163 23.63 14.67 -3.41
C GLY A 163 22.86 16.00 -3.37
N LYS A 164 22.50 16.50 -4.56
CA LYS A 164 21.71 17.74 -4.75
C LYS A 164 20.24 17.38 -4.97
N ALA A 165 19.55 16.93 -3.92
CA ALA A 165 18.11 16.83 -3.99
C ALA A 165 17.48 18.21 -4.11
N SER A 166 16.42 18.29 -4.91
CA SER A 166 15.68 19.54 -5.12
C SER A 166 14.24 19.47 -4.67
N GLU A 167 13.73 18.27 -4.42
CA GLU A 167 12.31 18.07 -4.18
C GLU A 167 12.06 16.85 -3.28
N VAL A 168 11.14 17.00 -2.34
CA VAL A 168 10.58 15.90 -1.56
C VAL A 168 9.14 15.72 -2.00
N ILE A 169 8.79 14.49 -2.38
CA ILE A 169 7.48 14.11 -2.90
C ILE A 169 6.83 13.16 -1.91
N LEU A 170 5.60 13.49 -1.51
CA LEU A 170 4.74 12.60 -0.74
C LEU A 170 3.98 11.68 -1.71
N GLY A 171 4.30 10.38 -1.67
CA GLY A 171 3.80 9.39 -2.62
C GLY A 171 4.85 8.98 -3.65
N GLY A 172 4.39 8.47 -4.79
CA GLY A 172 5.25 8.06 -5.90
C GLY A 172 5.46 9.18 -6.93
N PRO A 173 6.31 8.97 -7.93
CA PRO A 173 6.59 10.00 -8.94
C PRO A 173 5.42 10.29 -9.88
N MET A 174 4.37 9.44 -9.94
CA MET A 174 3.25 9.64 -10.87
C MET A 174 2.11 10.45 -10.25
N MET A 175 1.70 10.13 -9.01
CA MET A 175 0.57 10.76 -8.30
C MET A 175 0.98 11.55 -7.06
N GLY A 176 2.27 11.55 -6.72
CA GLY A 176 2.76 12.20 -5.52
C GLY A 176 2.65 13.72 -5.57
N ILE A 177 2.68 14.32 -4.38
CA ILE A 177 2.57 15.77 -4.21
C ILE A 177 3.91 16.31 -3.70
N SER A 178 4.44 17.31 -4.39
CA SER A 178 5.61 18.05 -3.95
C SER A 178 5.36 18.69 -2.59
N GLN A 179 6.26 18.47 -1.64
CA GLN A 179 6.17 18.99 -0.28
C GLN A 179 7.36 19.90 0.02
N PRO A 180 7.18 21.23 -0.02
CA PRO A 180 8.25 22.18 0.30
C PRO A 180 8.59 22.24 1.80
N ASP A 181 7.66 21.86 2.68
CA ASP A 181 7.86 21.89 4.13
C ASP A 181 8.24 20.51 4.67
N LEU A 182 9.49 20.35 5.08
CA LEU A 182 9.97 19.08 5.67
C LEU A 182 9.45 18.84 7.09
N ASP A 183 8.89 19.86 7.74
CA ASP A 183 8.25 19.73 9.04
C ASP A 183 6.78 19.29 8.91
N PHE A 184 6.29 19.12 7.68
CA PHE A 184 4.99 18.51 7.41
C PHE A 184 4.90 17.11 8.06
N PRO A 185 3.77 16.78 8.69
CA PRO A 185 3.64 15.51 9.40
C PRO A 185 3.39 14.34 8.44
N VAL A 186 3.92 13.17 8.78
CA VAL A 186 3.45 11.90 8.23
C VAL A 186 1.96 11.73 8.55
N THR A 187 1.15 11.53 7.52
CA THR A 187 -0.31 11.35 7.66
C THR A 187 -0.72 9.92 7.31
N LYS A 188 -2.02 9.61 7.51
CA LYS A 188 -2.59 8.34 7.07
C LYS A 188 -2.41 8.06 5.58
N GLY A 189 -2.22 9.09 4.75
CA GLY A 189 -2.02 8.97 3.30
C GLY A 189 -0.56 8.82 2.87
N THR A 190 0.40 9.03 3.76
CA THR A 190 1.83 9.04 3.43
C THR A 190 2.35 7.62 3.23
N SER A 191 2.27 7.05 2.02
CA SER A 191 2.86 5.73 1.72
C SER A 191 4.35 5.79 1.37
N CYS A 192 4.79 6.92 0.86
CA CYS A 192 6.16 7.11 0.41
C CYS A 192 6.62 8.56 0.68
N VAL A 193 7.90 8.70 1.01
CA VAL A 193 8.67 9.94 0.99
C VAL A 193 9.79 9.73 -0.03
N LEU A 194 9.59 10.28 -1.23
CA LEU A 194 10.55 10.19 -2.32
C LEU A 194 11.36 11.48 -2.36
N VAL A 195 12.68 11.37 -2.22
CA VAL A 195 13.60 12.49 -2.40
C VAL A 195 14.12 12.44 -3.83
N GLN A 196 13.80 13.45 -4.64
CA GLN A 196 14.17 13.47 -6.05
C GLN A 196 15.30 14.46 -6.31
N GLU A 197 16.31 14.01 -7.07
CA GLU A 197 17.35 14.91 -7.59
C GLU A 197 16.78 15.80 -8.70
N SER A 198 17.18 17.08 -8.72
CA SER A 198 16.83 17.96 -9.83
C SER A 198 17.38 17.39 -11.12
N ARG A 199 16.49 17.09 -12.07
CA ARG A 199 16.91 17.13 -13.48
C ARG A 199 16.84 18.60 -13.90
N PRO A 200 17.94 19.24 -14.32
CA PRO A 200 17.84 20.54 -14.95
C PRO A 200 16.88 20.41 -16.13
N ILE A 201 15.87 21.29 -16.17
CA ILE A 201 15.00 21.44 -17.33
C ILE A 201 15.95 21.81 -18.49
N ARG A 202 16.09 20.89 -19.45
CA ARG A 202 16.81 21.15 -20.70
C ARG A 202 15.91 21.88 -21.68
#